data_AF-A0AAV6ADH9-F1
#
_entry.id   AF-A0AAV6ADH9-F1
#
_cell.length_a   1.000
_cell.length_b   1.000
_cell.length_c   1.000
_cell.angle_alpha   90.00
_cell.angle_beta   90.00
_cell.angle_gamma   90.00
#
_symmetry.space_group_name_H-M   'P 1'
#
loop_
_entity.id
_entity.type
_entity.pdbx_description
1 polymer ?
#
loop_
_entity_poly.entity_id
_entity_poly.type
_entity_poly.pdbx_seq_one_letter_code
_entity_poly.pdbx_strand_id
1 'polypeptide(L)'
;MSAPIHLAVNGTLMRGLPLNANMLAAGATFVREAATVSAYRLWSIGDRHPAMIRVAAGGASVAVEVWAVPPAGLARILEQEPPGLCIGKVTLADGEELLGVLGEPALCEGQREITEHGGWRAYIASRARHEEGSA
;
A
#
# COMPACT_ATOMS: atom_id res chain seq x y z
N MET A 1 -0.75 22.08 -17.94
CA MET A 1 -1.16 20.95 -17.07
C MET A 1 -0.07 20.76 -16.04
N SER A 2 -0.41 20.56 -14.76
CA SER A 2 0.59 20.32 -13.71
C SER A 2 1.23 18.95 -13.88
N ALA A 3 2.50 18.80 -13.50
CA ALA A 3 3.20 17.53 -13.55
C ALA A 3 2.51 16.49 -12.62
N PRO A 4 2.46 15.20 -13.02
CA PRO A 4 1.91 14.16 -12.17
C PRO A 4 2.80 13.93 -10.94
N ILE A 5 2.19 13.46 -9.87
CA ILE A 5 2.84 13.11 -8.61
C ILE A 5 2.95 11.58 -8.56
N HIS A 6 4.14 11.06 -8.27
CA HIS A 6 4.29 9.61 -8.04
C HIS A 6 3.79 9.23 -6.65
N LEU A 7 2.93 8.21 -6.61
CA LEU A 7 2.33 7.64 -5.42
C LEU A 7 2.58 6.12 -5.38
N ALA A 8 3.22 5.63 -4.33
CA ALA A 8 3.32 4.20 -4.04
C ALA A 8 2.09 3.71 -3.25
N VAL A 9 1.43 2.69 -3.77
CA VAL A 9 0.29 2.02 -3.12
C VAL A 9 0.67 0.57 -2.81
N ASN A 10 0.31 0.09 -1.62
CA ASN A 10 0.70 -1.24 -1.09
C ASN A 10 -0.49 -2.18 -0.86
N GLY A 11 -1.70 -1.75 -1.22
CA GLY A 11 -2.95 -2.40 -0.86
C GLY A 11 -4.00 -2.39 -1.96
N THR A 12 -5.26 -2.24 -1.57
CA THR A 12 -6.45 -2.41 -2.43
C THR A 12 -6.52 -1.48 -3.65
N LEU A 13 -5.73 -0.41 -3.69
CA LEU A 13 -5.56 0.46 -4.86
C LEU A 13 -4.71 -0.16 -5.99
N MET A 14 -3.92 -1.22 -5.73
CA MET A 14 -3.09 -1.87 -6.74
C MET A 14 -3.95 -2.56 -7.82
N ARG A 15 -3.40 -2.74 -9.03
CA ARG A 15 -4.10 -3.30 -10.21
C ARG A 15 -4.88 -4.58 -9.89
N GLY A 16 -6.13 -4.66 -10.32
CA GLY A 16 -6.96 -5.85 -10.13
C GLY A 16 -7.39 -6.12 -8.68
N LEU A 17 -7.11 -5.22 -7.74
CA LEU A 17 -7.67 -5.27 -6.38
C LEU A 17 -8.89 -4.34 -6.25
N PRO A 18 -9.73 -4.51 -5.20
CA PRO A 18 -11.08 -3.95 -5.16
C PRO A 18 -11.19 -2.42 -5.31
N LEU A 19 -10.17 -1.65 -4.90
CA LEU A 19 -10.20 -0.18 -4.97
C LEU A 19 -9.40 0.40 -6.15
N ASN A 20 -8.87 -0.44 -7.05
CA ASN A 20 -8.11 0.05 -8.20
C ASN A 20 -8.92 0.99 -9.12
N ALA A 21 -10.24 0.79 -9.21
CA ALA A 21 -11.11 1.68 -9.97
C ALA A 21 -11.05 3.14 -9.48
N ASN A 22 -10.77 3.38 -8.20
CA ASN A 22 -10.61 4.73 -7.65
C ASN A 22 -9.36 5.43 -8.21
N MET A 23 -8.26 4.69 -8.40
CA MET A 23 -7.05 5.20 -9.06
C MET A 23 -7.35 5.66 -10.49
N LEU A 24 -8.06 4.82 -11.25
CA LEU A 24 -8.43 5.12 -12.64
C LEU A 24 -9.39 6.31 -12.72
N ALA A 25 -10.38 6.37 -11.83
CA ALA A 25 -11.32 7.50 -11.74
C ALA A 25 -10.64 8.82 -11.32
N ALA A 26 -9.53 8.74 -10.60
CA ALA A 26 -8.67 9.88 -10.27
C ALA A 26 -7.70 10.27 -11.40
N GLY A 27 -7.74 9.58 -12.54
CA GLY A 27 -6.87 9.83 -13.70
C GLY A 27 -5.43 9.35 -13.49
N ALA A 28 -5.20 8.45 -12.54
CA ALA A 28 -3.88 7.89 -12.30
C ALA A 28 -3.49 6.87 -13.38
N THR A 29 -2.21 6.82 -13.70
CA THR A 29 -1.63 5.82 -14.62
C THR A 29 -0.59 4.98 -13.92
N PHE A 30 -0.63 3.67 -14.17
CA PHE A 30 0.36 2.75 -13.62
C PHE A 30 1.73 3.04 -14.22
N VAL A 31 2.77 3.09 -13.39
CA VAL A 31 4.16 3.32 -13.82
C VAL A 31 4.94 2.01 -13.78
N ARG A 32 5.05 1.41 -12.58
CA ARG A 32 5.86 0.20 -12.36
C ARG A 32 5.49 -0.51 -11.06
N GLU A 33 5.85 -1.79 -10.98
CA GLU A 33 5.98 -2.48 -9.70
C GLU A 33 7.30 -2.06 -9.05
N ALA A 34 7.33 -2.04 -7.72
CA ALA A 34 8.51 -1.70 -6.94
C ALA A 34 8.47 -2.37 -5.57
N ALA A 35 9.50 -2.12 -4.77
CA ALA A 35 9.56 -2.53 -3.38
C ALA A 35 10.15 -1.41 -2.54
N THR A 36 9.74 -1.30 -1.28
CA THR A 36 10.35 -0.36 -0.33
C THR A 36 11.73 -0.84 0.13
N VAL A 37 12.54 0.05 0.71
CA VAL A 37 13.70 -0.40 1.52
C VAL A 37 13.24 -1.26 2.70
N SER A 38 14.14 -2.02 3.33
CA SER A 38 13.84 -2.88 4.48
C SER A 38 13.62 -2.11 5.80
N ALA A 39 12.75 -1.10 5.78
CA ALA A 39 12.46 -0.22 6.91
C ALA A 39 10.95 -0.08 7.18
N TYR A 40 10.13 -1.02 6.69
CA TYR A 40 8.69 -0.97 6.83
C TYR A 40 8.13 -2.27 7.43
N ARG A 41 7.11 -2.14 8.26
CA ARG A 41 6.29 -3.27 8.74
C ARG A 41 4.88 -3.12 8.17
N LEU A 42 4.19 -4.24 8.01
CA LEU A 42 2.90 -4.30 7.32
C LEU A 42 1.87 -5.02 8.20
N TRP A 43 0.68 -4.46 8.34
CA TRP A 43 -0.44 -5.05 9.07
C TRP A 43 -1.61 -5.32 8.13
N SER A 44 -2.40 -6.36 8.44
CA SER A 44 -3.71 -6.61 7.85
C SER A 44 -4.78 -5.98 8.73
N ILE A 45 -5.54 -5.03 8.19
CA ILE A 45 -6.62 -4.34 8.90
C ILE A 45 -7.93 -5.08 8.64
N GLY A 46 -8.33 -5.90 9.60
CA GLY A 46 -9.52 -6.74 9.52
C GLY A 46 -9.61 -7.61 8.25
N ASP A 47 -8.46 -8.02 7.69
CA ASP A 47 -8.37 -8.76 6.42
C ASP A 47 -8.99 -8.05 5.21
N ARG A 48 -9.17 -6.73 5.27
CA ARG A 48 -9.77 -5.93 4.20
C ARG A 48 -8.75 -5.12 3.40
N HIS A 49 -7.76 -4.55 4.08
CA HIS A 49 -6.69 -3.77 3.46
C HIS A 49 -5.44 -3.78 4.35
N PRO A 50 -4.26 -3.49 3.79
CA PRO A 50 -3.06 -3.37 4.58
C PRO A 50 -2.91 -1.97 5.20
N ALA A 51 -2.03 -1.87 6.19
CA ALA A 51 -1.47 -0.62 6.70
C ALA A 51 0.06 -0.79 6.84
N MET A 52 0.83 0.13 6.24
CA MET A 52 2.29 0.08 6.24
C MET A 52 2.85 1.18 7.15
N ILE A 53 3.76 0.83 8.06
CA ILE A 53 4.40 1.78 8.98
C ILE A 53 5.91 1.71 8.80
N ARG A 54 6.56 2.87 8.69
CA ARG A 54 8.02 2.98 8.70
C ARG A 54 8.54 2.76 10.13
N VAL A 55 9.58 1.96 10.28
CA VAL A 55 10.20 1.65 11.58
C VAL A 55 11.71 1.88 11.55
N ALA A 56 12.27 2.20 12.72
CA ALA A 56 13.71 2.42 12.87
C ALA A 56 14.53 1.12 12.84
N ALA A 57 13.93 0.00 13.27
CA ALA A 57 14.54 -1.32 13.28
C ALA A 57 13.47 -2.42 13.11
N GLY A 58 13.88 -3.58 12.60
CA GLY A 58 12.99 -4.73 12.44
C GLY A 58 11.97 -4.60 11.30
N GLY A 59 12.25 -3.77 10.29
CA GLY A 59 11.45 -3.67 9.07
C GLY A 59 11.82 -4.72 8.03
N ALA A 60 10.95 -4.88 7.04
CA ALA A 60 11.18 -5.64 5.83
C ALA A 60 10.88 -4.79 4.59
N SER A 61 11.26 -5.30 3.42
CA SER A 61 10.87 -4.71 2.15
C SER A 61 9.41 -5.07 1.86
N VAL A 62 8.63 -4.10 1.41
CA VAL A 62 7.20 -4.25 1.10
C VAL A 62 6.98 -4.01 -0.39
N ALA A 63 6.35 -4.96 -1.07
CA ALA A 63 5.94 -4.82 -2.46
C ALA A 63 4.88 -3.72 -2.63
N VAL A 64 5.09 -2.84 -3.60
CA VAL A 64 4.21 -1.71 -3.93
C VAL A 64 4.03 -1.57 -5.44
N GLU A 65 3.00 -0.83 -5.86
CA GLU A 65 2.89 -0.30 -7.21
C GLU A 65 3.07 1.22 -7.18
N VAL A 66 3.87 1.75 -8.09
CA VAL A 66 4.03 3.19 -8.31
C VAL A 66 3.07 3.64 -9.39
N TRP A 67 2.32 4.70 -9.08
CA TRP A 67 1.35 5.32 -9.98
C TRP A 67 1.66 6.80 -10.17
N ALA A 68 1.46 7.30 -11.38
CA ALA A 68 1.51 8.72 -11.68
C ALA A 68 0.10 9.30 -11.54
N VAL A 69 -0.09 10.23 -10.61
CA VAL A 69 -1.40 10.74 -10.22
C VAL A 69 -1.47 12.25 -10.50
N PRO A 70 -2.47 12.76 -11.22
CA PRO A 70 -2.69 14.20 -11.31
C PRO A 70 -2.91 14.81 -9.92
N PRO A 71 -2.44 16.04 -9.63
CA PRO A 71 -2.60 16.63 -8.29
C PRO A 71 -4.05 16.67 -7.77
N ALA A 72 -5.03 16.95 -8.63
CA ALA A 72 -6.44 16.90 -8.27
C ALA A 72 -6.95 15.47 -8.00
N GLY A 73 -6.38 14.47 -8.70
CA GLY A 73 -6.66 13.06 -8.47
C GLY A 73 -6.15 12.58 -7.11
N LEU A 74 -5.00 13.08 -6.67
CA LEU A 74 -4.43 12.74 -5.36
C LEU A 74 -5.35 13.15 -4.21
N ALA A 75 -5.92 14.35 -4.26
CA ALA A 75 -6.90 14.81 -3.27
C ALA A 75 -8.13 13.89 -3.23
N ARG A 76 -8.64 13.50 -4.41
CA ARG A 76 -9.79 12.59 -4.52
C ARG A 76 -9.51 11.20 -3.94
N ILE A 77 -8.30 10.66 -4.16
CA ILE A 77 -7.90 9.37 -3.58
C ILE A 77 -7.89 9.48 -2.06
N LEU A 78 -7.26 10.51 -1.51
CA LEU A 78 -7.17 10.74 -0.07
C LEU A 78 -8.53 10.85 0.61
N GLU A 79 -9.48 11.56 0.01
CA GLU A 79 -10.85 11.69 0.55
C GLU A 79 -11.61 10.35 0.59
N GLN A 80 -11.20 9.37 -0.21
CA GLN A 80 -11.85 8.06 -0.33
C GLN A 80 -11.15 6.94 0.46
N GLU A 81 -9.95 7.20 1.01
CA GLU A 81 -9.23 6.22 1.79
C GLU A 81 -9.93 5.93 3.14
N PRO A 82 -9.88 4.67 3.62
CA PRO A 82 -10.33 4.34 4.97
C PRO A 82 -9.66 5.21 6.05
N PRO A 83 -10.38 5.54 7.15
CA PRO A 83 -9.79 6.22 8.30
C PRO A 83 -8.56 5.48 8.85
N GLY A 84 -7.56 6.23 9.31
CA GLY A 84 -6.31 5.66 9.83
C GLY A 84 -5.23 5.44 8.77
N LEU A 85 -5.51 5.70 7.49
CA LEU A 85 -4.51 5.73 6.43
C LEU A 85 -4.14 7.18 6.10
N CYS A 86 -2.86 7.38 5.81
CA CYS A 86 -2.29 8.69 5.51
C CYS A 86 -1.31 8.60 4.33
N ILE A 87 -0.93 9.76 3.78
CA ILE A 87 0.14 9.84 2.78
C ILE A 87 1.36 10.51 3.40
N GLY A 88 2.51 9.87 3.24
CA GLY A 88 3.81 10.40 3.63
C GLY A 88 4.90 10.05 2.64
N LYS A 89 6.14 10.34 2.98
CA LYS A 89 7.30 9.96 2.16
C LYS A 89 7.66 8.49 2.38
N VAL A 90 7.84 7.76 1.27
CA VAL A 90 8.29 6.37 1.23
C VAL A 90 9.57 6.28 0.43
N THR A 91 10.53 5.51 0.93
CA THR A 91 11.79 5.22 0.25
C THR A 91 11.72 3.85 -0.40
N LEU A 92 11.94 3.81 -1.71
CA LEU A 92 11.99 2.60 -2.51
C LEU A 92 13.39 1.95 -2.45
N ALA A 93 13.47 0.66 -2.78
CA ALA A 93 14.70 -0.13 -2.74
C ALA A 93 15.79 0.39 -3.70
N ASP A 94 15.40 1.14 -4.74
CA ASP A 94 16.31 1.84 -5.66
C ASP A 94 16.83 3.18 -5.10
N GLY A 95 16.38 3.58 -3.91
CA GLY A 95 16.74 4.83 -3.25
C GLY A 95 15.82 6.01 -3.58
N GLU A 96 14.84 5.87 -4.48
CA GLU A 96 13.87 6.92 -4.80
C GLU A 96 12.97 7.22 -3.59
N GLU A 97 12.78 8.50 -3.27
CA GLU A 97 11.80 8.94 -2.27
C GLU A 97 10.61 9.64 -2.92
N LEU A 98 9.41 9.06 -2.73
CA LEU A 98 8.16 9.53 -3.32
C LEU A 98 7.01 9.50 -2.30
N LEU A 99 5.82 9.95 -2.68
CA LEU A 99 4.65 9.82 -1.79
C LEU A 99 4.20 8.36 -1.73
N GLY A 100 3.75 7.89 -0.57
CA GLY A 100 3.19 6.56 -0.43
C GLY A 100 2.12 6.48 0.66
N VAL A 101 1.23 5.50 0.51
CA VAL A 101 0.18 5.20 1.50
C VAL A 101 0.79 4.52 2.72
N LEU A 102 0.57 5.11 3.88
CA LEU A 102 1.02 4.67 5.19
C LEU A 102 -0.17 4.48 6.13
N GLY A 103 0.04 3.76 7.23
CA GLY A 103 -0.93 3.64 8.31
C GLY A 103 -0.54 4.48 9.52
N GLU A 104 -1.54 5.00 10.22
CA GLU A 104 -1.37 5.53 11.57
C GLU A 104 -1.09 4.38 12.56
N PRO A 105 -0.20 4.55 13.55
CA PRO A 105 0.10 3.50 14.52
C PRO A 105 -1.13 2.95 15.26
N ALA A 106 -2.06 3.85 15.62
CA ALA A 106 -3.30 3.47 16.31
C ALA A 106 -4.19 2.52 15.48
N LEU A 107 -4.14 2.62 14.14
CA LEU A 107 -4.89 1.72 13.26
C LEU A 107 -4.39 0.26 13.37
N CYS A 108 -3.12 0.08 13.71
CA CYS A 108 -2.48 -1.24 13.76
C CYS A 108 -2.59 -1.93 15.13
N GLU A 109 -3.14 -1.25 16.15
CA GLU A 109 -3.31 -1.84 17.48
C GLU A 109 -4.28 -3.03 17.43
N GLY A 110 -3.87 -4.18 17.99
CA GLY A 110 -4.66 -5.41 17.97
C GLY A 110 -4.82 -6.08 16.60
N GLN A 111 -4.25 -5.51 15.54
CA GLN A 111 -4.30 -6.07 14.19
C GLN A 111 -3.19 -7.08 13.95
N ARG A 112 -3.39 -7.96 12.97
CA ARG A 112 -2.40 -8.95 12.58
C ARG A 112 -1.26 -8.29 11.82
N GLU A 113 -0.04 -8.41 12.31
CA GLU A 113 1.14 -8.10 11.52
C GLU A 113 1.35 -9.19 10.45
N ILE A 114 1.63 -8.76 9.23
CA ILE A 114 1.83 -9.59 8.03
C ILE A 114 3.17 -9.26 7.33
N THR A 115 4.11 -8.62 8.03
CA THR A 115 5.41 -8.20 7.49
C THR A 115 6.17 -9.35 6.82
N GLU A 116 6.07 -10.57 7.36
CA GLU A 116 6.73 -11.78 6.82
C GLU A 116 6.28 -12.16 5.40
N HIS A 117 5.09 -11.71 4.97
CA HIS A 117 4.59 -11.96 3.62
C HIS A 117 5.21 -11.03 2.57
N GLY A 118 5.88 -9.94 2.99
CA GLY A 118 6.51 -8.98 2.08
C GLY A 118 5.53 -8.17 1.21
N GLY A 119 4.22 -8.33 1.39
CA GLY A 119 3.23 -7.56 0.63
C GLY A 119 1.82 -8.12 0.71
N TRP A 120 0.84 -7.26 0.40
CA TRP A 120 -0.58 -7.57 0.51
C TRP A 120 -1.04 -8.72 -0.39
N ARG A 121 -0.57 -8.76 -1.65
CA ARG A 121 -0.91 -9.84 -2.58
C ARG A 121 -0.45 -11.21 -2.08
N ALA A 122 0.77 -11.27 -1.56
CA ALA A 122 1.34 -12.50 -1.02
C ALA A 122 0.56 -12.99 0.22
N TYR A 123 0.14 -12.06 1.08
CA TYR A 123 -0.73 -12.36 2.22
C TYR A 123 -2.07 -12.96 1.78
N ILE A 124 -2.82 -12.28 0.90
CA ILE A 124 -4.12 -12.78 0.41
C ILE A 124 -3.97 -14.17 -0.22
N ALA A 125 -2.96 -14.36 -1.07
CA ALA A 125 -2.72 -15.66 -1.71
C ALA A 125 -2.42 -16.77 -0.68
N SER A 126 -1.75 -16.44 0.42
CA SER A 126 -1.50 -17.40 1.51
C SER A 126 -2.77 -17.80 2.25
N ARG A 127 -3.74 -16.89 2.37
CA ARG A 127 -5.03 -17.14 3.04
C ARG A 127 -5.91 -18.06 2.20
N ALA A 128 -6.03 -17.77 0.89
CA ALA A 128 -6.80 -18.61 -0.03
C ALA A 128 -6.35 -20.09 -0.01
N ARG A 129 -5.03 -20.33 0.02
CA ARG A 129 -4.48 -21.71 0.10
C ARG A 129 -4.81 -22.44 1.41
N HIS A 130 -4.98 -21.73 2.52
CA HIS A 130 -5.36 -22.36 3.80
C HIS A 130 -6.85 -22.71 3.84
N GLU A 131 -7.69 -21.93 3.18
CA GLU A 131 -9.13 -22.17 3.08
C GLU A 131 -9.43 -23.38 2.17
N GLU A 132 -8.70 -23.53 1.06
CA GLU A 132 -8.83 -24.67 0.14
C GLU A 132 -8.31 -25.99 0.72
N GLY A 133 -7.30 -25.96 1.60
CA GLY A 133 -6.73 -27.15 2.25
C GLY A 133 -7.45 -27.61 3.53
N SER A 134 -8.43 -26.83 4.00
CA SER A 134 -9.24 -27.14 5.19
C SER A 134 -10.67 -27.61 4.84
N ALA A 135 -10.97 -27.74 3.55
CA ALA A 135 -12.23 -28.26 3.00
C ALA A 135 -12.04 -29.68 2.46
#